data_AF-A0A0R2TJZ1-F1
#
_entry.id   AF-A0A0R2TJZ1-F1
#
_cell.length_a   1.000
_cell.length_b   1.000
_cell.length_c   1.000
_cell.angle_alpha   90.00
_cell.angle_beta   90.00
_cell.angle_gamma   90.00
#
_symmetry.space_group_name_H-M   'P 1'
#
loop_
_entity.id
_entity.type
_entity.pdbx_description
1 polymer ?
#
loop_
_entity_poly.entity_id
_entity_poly.type
_entity_poly.pdbx_seq_one_letter_code
_entity_poly.pdbx_strand_id
1 'polypeptide(L)'
;MKTISSAVEDYIKSKPFLISALSQGIINLTSLSRIIKTEIELSLRKEVRYGAIVMALKRLSSELEFRTTYKIVKIIKDIGDITVRSSLIDYNFKVSDTLLSNQAKLLSKVDNKDDFYTSSRGVNECNIVVSGNLSSLVETILKEEICISKQSNLSSISIKLPAENISIPGVYYFVFQRLSWEGIN
;
A
#
# COMPACT_ATOMS: atom_id res chain seq x y z
N MET A 1 30.72 17.61 3.98
CA MET A 1 30.97 17.31 2.55
C MET A 1 30.25 16.01 2.22
N LYS A 2 29.32 15.99 1.25
CA LYS A 2 28.63 14.73 0.87
C LYS A 2 29.63 13.79 0.17
N THR A 3 29.63 12.52 0.60
CA THR A 3 30.45 11.45 0.00
C THR A 3 29.64 10.69 -1.05
N ILE A 4 30.31 9.91 -1.89
CA ILE A 4 29.62 9.01 -2.85
C ILE A 4 28.73 8.02 -2.08
N SER A 5 29.24 7.44 -0.99
CA SER A 5 28.47 6.54 -0.14
C SER A 5 27.20 7.20 0.41
N SER A 6 27.32 8.41 0.98
CA SER A 6 26.13 9.10 1.52
C SER A 6 25.14 9.51 0.44
N ALA A 7 25.61 9.91 -0.76
CA ALA A 7 24.72 10.24 -1.87
C ALA A 7 23.98 9.01 -2.41
N VAL A 8 24.66 7.87 -2.52
CA VAL A 8 24.05 6.58 -2.91
C VAL A 8 23.06 6.12 -1.85
N GLU A 9 23.40 6.27 -0.57
CA GLU A 9 22.50 5.93 0.53
C GLU A 9 21.23 6.80 0.53
N ASP A 10 21.37 8.12 0.37
CA ASP A 10 20.24 9.05 0.23
C ASP A 10 19.32 8.63 -0.94
N TYR A 11 19.92 8.33 -2.10
CA TYR A 11 19.19 7.89 -3.29
C TYR A 11 18.39 6.61 -3.02
N ILE A 12 19.03 5.59 -2.43
CA ILE A 12 18.40 4.29 -2.18
C ILE A 12 17.31 4.42 -1.11
N LYS A 13 17.55 5.16 -0.02
CA LYS A 13 16.57 5.39 1.05
C LYS A 13 15.29 6.07 0.57
N SER A 14 15.38 6.90 -0.47
CA SER A 14 14.20 7.55 -1.06
C SER A 14 13.33 6.61 -1.92
N LYS A 15 13.81 5.40 -2.24
CA LYS A 15 13.18 4.49 -3.20
C LYS A 15 12.96 3.09 -2.58
N PRO A 16 11.83 2.86 -1.88
CA PRO A 16 11.57 1.62 -1.13
C PRO A 16 11.75 0.33 -1.94
N PHE A 17 11.31 0.32 -3.21
CA PHE A 17 11.50 -0.82 -4.12
C PHE A 17 12.97 -1.20 -4.33
N LEU A 18 13.85 -0.21 -4.45
CA LEU A 18 15.28 -0.45 -4.60
C LEU A 18 15.90 -0.95 -3.30
N ILE A 19 15.46 -0.43 -2.14
CA ILE A 19 15.92 -0.93 -0.83
C ILE A 19 15.64 -2.42 -0.71
N SER A 20 14.41 -2.83 -0.98
CA SER A 20 13.97 -4.23 -0.83
C SER A 20 14.67 -5.16 -1.82
N ALA A 21 14.78 -4.76 -3.09
CA ALA A 21 15.47 -5.58 -4.08
C ALA A 21 17.00 -5.60 -3.89
N LEU A 22 17.59 -4.56 -3.29
CA LEU A 22 19.00 -4.51 -2.92
C LEU A 22 19.32 -5.36 -1.69
N SER A 23 18.42 -5.42 -0.70
CA SER A 23 18.60 -6.26 0.50
C SER A 23 18.34 -7.75 0.23
N GLN A 24 17.53 -8.08 -0.77
CA GLN A 24 17.31 -9.47 -1.21
C GLN A 24 18.40 -9.98 -2.18
N GLY A 25 19.37 -9.14 -2.55
CA GLY A 25 20.44 -9.52 -3.48
C GLY A 25 19.97 -9.74 -4.92
N ILE A 26 18.76 -9.28 -5.29
CA ILE A 26 18.17 -9.50 -6.61
C ILE A 26 18.73 -8.50 -7.64
N ILE A 27 19.15 -7.32 -7.20
CA ILE A 27 19.64 -6.26 -8.09
C ILE A 27 21.06 -6.53 -8.59
N ASN A 28 21.25 -6.42 -9.91
CA ASN A 28 22.58 -6.27 -10.50
C ASN A 28 23.17 -4.87 -10.20
N LEU A 29 24.17 -4.82 -9.32
CA LEU A 29 24.77 -3.55 -8.86
C LEU A 29 25.42 -2.74 -9.98
N THR A 30 26.01 -3.42 -10.97
CA THR A 30 26.65 -2.77 -12.12
C THR A 30 25.62 -2.07 -12.99
N SER A 31 24.51 -2.75 -13.31
CA SER A 31 23.40 -2.14 -14.05
C SER A 31 22.78 -0.97 -13.29
N LEU A 32 22.53 -1.14 -11.99
CA LEU A 32 21.99 -0.05 -11.17
C LEU A 32 22.94 1.16 -11.13
N SER A 33 24.26 0.94 -11.03
CA SER A 33 25.24 2.03 -11.03
C SER A 33 25.18 2.91 -12.28
N ARG A 34 24.80 2.34 -13.42
CA ARG A 34 24.63 3.08 -14.69
C ARG A 34 23.40 3.95 -14.67
N ILE A 35 22.30 3.43 -14.14
CA ILE A 35 21.02 4.14 -14.05
C ILE A 35 21.13 5.35 -13.11
N ILE A 36 21.78 5.18 -11.96
CA ILE A 36 21.76 6.21 -10.91
C ILE A 36 22.87 7.26 -11.05
N LYS A 37 23.91 7.01 -11.87
CA LYS A 37 25.11 7.86 -11.95
C LYS A 37 24.78 9.34 -12.13
N THR A 38 23.94 9.68 -13.10
CA THR A 38 23.60 11.09 -13.40
C THR A 38 23.02 11.80 -12.18
N GLU A 39 22.12 11.16 -11.44
CA GLU A 39 21.51 11.76 -10.23
C GLU A 39 22.54 11.91 -9.10
N ILE A 40 23.46 10.94 -8.95
CA ILE A 40 24.55 11.01 -7.97
C ILE A 40 25.53 12.14 -8.29
N GLU A 41 25.89 12.32 -9.57
CA GLU A 41 26.79 13.39 -10.01
C GLU A 41 26.19 14.77 -9.84
N LEU A 42 24.90 14.92 -10.17
CA LEU A 42 24.15 16.16 -9.93
C LEU A 42 24.13 16.51 -8.42
N SER A 43 23.89 15.52 -7.56
CA SER A 43 23.88 15.69 -6.10
C SER A 43 25.25 16.08 -5.54
N LEU A 44 26.33 15.53 -6.08
CA LEU A 44 27.70 15.75 -5.61
C LEU A 44 28.42 16.90 -6.32
N ARG A 45 27.86 17.43 -7.42
CA ARG A 45 28.45 18.44 -8.32
C ARG A 45 29.85 18.07 -8.80
N LYS A 46 30.08 16.78 -9.07
CA LYS A 46 31.36 16.26 -9.58
C LYS A 46 31.17 14.96 -10.33
N GLU A 47 32.13 14.63 -11.19
CA GLU A 47 32.15 13.36 -11.90
C GLU A 47 32.49 12.20 -10.94
N VAL A 48 31.82 11.07 -11.14
CA VAL A 48 31.96 9.85 -10.34
C VAL A 48 32.14 8.63 -11.24
N ARG A 49 33.11 7.78 -10.88
CA ARG A 49 33.34 6.49 -11.56
C ARG A 49 32.29 5.46 -11.17
N TYR A 50 31.82 4.66 -12.13
CA TYR A 50 30.88 3.56 -11.89
C TYR A 50 31.33 2.62 -10.76
N GLY A 51 32.61 2.23 -10.75
CA GLY A 51 33.16 1.35 -9.71
C GLY A 51 32.99 1.89 -8.29
N ALA A 52 33.05 3.21 -8.10
CA ALA A 52 32.83 3.84 -6.80
C ALA A 52 31.36 3.73 -6.36
N ILE A 53 30.42 3.86 -7.31
CA ILE A 53 28.99 3.68 -7.07
C ILE A 53 28.69 2.20 -6.75
N VAL A 54 29.25 1.25 -7.50
CA VAL A 54 29.10 -0.19 -7.24
C VAL A 54 29.60 -0.56 -5.84
N MET A 55 30.75 -0.02 -5.43
CA MET A 55 31.30 -0.25 -4.08
C MET A 55 30.43 0.34 -2.98
N ALA A 56 29.85 1.51 -3.21
CA ALA A 56 28.89 2.11 -2.29
C ALA A 56 27.62 1.25 -2.16
N LEU A 57 27.05 0.80 -3.29
CA LEU A 57 25.87 -0.07 -3.33
C LEU A 57 26.13 -1.42 -2.63
N LYS A 58 27.29 -2.04 -2.88
CA LYS A 58 27.66 -3.33 -2.25
C LYS A 58 27.73 -3.23 -0.72
N ARG A 59 28.36 -2.16 -0.22
CA ARG A 59 28.45 -1.88 1.22
C ARG A 59 27.07 -1.63 1.83
N LEU A 60 26.26 -0.82 1.15
CA LEU A 60 24.91 -0.51 1.58
C LEU A 60 24.03 -1.76 1.63
N SER A 61 24.10 -2.65 0.63
CA SER A 61 23.39 -3.93 0.60
C SER A 61 23.69 -4.78 1.85
N SER A 62 24.96 -4.94 2.20
CA SER A 62 25.36 -5.69 3.41
C SER A 62 24.90 -5.05 4.73
N GLU A 63 24.76 -3.72 4.79
CA GLU A 63 24.24 -3.03 5.97
C GLU A 63 22.70 -3.07 6.06
N LEU A 64 22.03 -3.03 4.91
CA LEU A 64 20.56 -3.02 4.79
C LEU A 64 19.93 -4.37 5.12
N GLU A 65 20.59 -5.49 4.79
CA GLU A 65 20.17 -6.83 5.20
C GLU A 65 19.81 -6.89 6.69
N PHE A 66 20.53 -6.13 7.53
CA PHE A 66 20.38 -6.16 8.98
C PHE A 66 19.40 -5.14 9.57
N ARG A 67 19.37 -3.90 9.09
CA ARG A 67 18.70 -2.79 9.81
C ARG A 67 17.25 -2.52 9.40
N THR A 68 16.96 -2.54 8.10
CA THR A 68 15.63 -2.16 7.59
C THR A 68 14.64 -3.31 7.72
N THR A 69 15.09 -4.53 7.43
CA THR A 69 14.33 -5.76 7.64
C THR A 69 13.93 -5.90 9.11
N TYR A 70 14.84 -5.68 10.05
CA TYR A 70 14.56 -5.89 11.47
C TYR A 70 13.49 -4.95 12.04
N LYS A 71 13.56 -3.65 11.73
CA LYS A 71 12.57 -2.67 12.21
C LYS A 71 11.18 -2.95 11.64
N ILE A 72 11.08 -3.22 10.34
CA ILE A 72 9.78 -3.48 9.71
C ILE A 72 9.22 -4.84 10.14
N VAL A 73 10.05 -5.89 10.21
CA VAL A 73 9.65 -7.20 10.74
C VAL A 73 9.17 -7.10 12.18
N LYS A 74 9.81 -6.27 13.01
CA LYS A 74 9.34 -6.02 14.38
C LYS A 74 7.94 -5.38 14.38
N ILE A 75 7.73 -4.32 13.58
CA ILE A 75 6.43 -3.66 13.44
C ILE A 75 5.34 -4.66 13.02
N ILE A 76 5.66 -5.60 12.14
CA ILE A 76 4.72 -6.61 11.66
C ILE A 76 4.43 -7.68 12.70
N LYS A 77 5.45 -8.10 13.45
CA LYS A 77 5.24 -8.97 14.63
C LYS A 77 4.36 -8.28 15.67
N ASP A 78 4.39 -6.96 15.72
CA ASP A 78 3.57 -6.12 16.59
C ASP A 78 2.22 -5.72 15.94
N ILE A 79 1.88 -6.19 14.73
CA ILE A 79 0.53 -6.07 14.18
C ILE A 79 -0.37 -7.00 15.00
N GLY A 80 -1.09 -6.41 15.95
CA GLY A 80 -1.93 -7.15 16.89
C GLY A 80 -3.15 -7.79 16.22
N ASP A 81 -3.87 -7.03 15.40
CA ASP A 81 -5.19 -7.45 14.88
C ASP A 81 -5.25 -7.39 13.35
N ILE A 82 -5.17 -8.56 12.70
CA ILE A 82 -5.59 -8.75 11.31
C ILE A 82 -6.97 -9.39 11.32
N THR A 83 -7.96 -8.71 10.76
CA THR A 83 -9.31 -9.24 10.60
C THR A 83 -9.59 -9.51 9.14
N VAL A 84 -10.04 -10.72 8.81
CA VAL A 84 -10.47 -11.10 7.47
C VAL A 84 -11.99 -11.29 7.47
N ARG A 85 -12.67 -10.65 6.53
CA ARG A 85 -14.11 -10.81 6.29
C ARG A 85 -14.31 -11.29 4.86
N SER A 86 -14.99 -12.42 4.69
CA SER A 86 -15.31 -12.98 3.38
C SER A 86 -16.78 -12.75 3.03
N SER A 87 -17.17 -13.18 1.83
CA SER A 87 -18.55 -13.08 1.34
C SER A 87 -19.05 -11.63 1.29
N LEU A 88 -18.18 -10.73 0.85
CA LEU A 88 -18.52 -9.33 0.64
C LEU A 88 -19.00 -9.10 -0.79
N ILE A 89 -19.81 -8.06 -0.94
CA ILE A 89 -20.30 -7.55 -2.22
C ILE A 89 -19.92 -6.08 -2.30
N ASP A 90 -19.25 -5.69 -3.38
CA ASP A 90 -18.97 -4.29 -3.74
C ASP A 90 -19.99 -3.83 -4.77
N TYR A 91 -20.64 -2.71 -4.47
CA TYR A 91 -21.53 -2.01 -5.37
C TYR A 91 -20.90 -0.66 -5.73
N ASN A 92 -20.67 -0.43 -7.01
CA ASN A 92 -20.29 0.88 -7.51
C ASN A 92 -21.52 1.60 -8.05
N PHE A 93 -21.86 2.74 -7.46
CA PHE A 93 -22.96 3.59 -7.89
C PHE A 93 -22.45 4.89 -8.49
N LYS A 94 -23.13 5.39 -9.52
CA LYS A 94 -22.92 6.76 -10.00
C LYS A 94 -23.36 7.75 -8.93
N VAL A 95 -22.54 8.77 -8.67
CA VAL A 95 -22.92 9.85 -7.74
C VAL A 95 -24.14 10.59 -8.30
N SER A 96 -25.19 10.67 -7.49
CA SER A 96 -26.44 11.38 -7.74
C SER A 96 -26.80 12.27 -6.54
N ASP A 97 -27.77 13.15 -6.71
CA ASP A 97 -28.28 14.01 -5.63
C ASP A 97 -29.02 13.22 -4.55
N THR A 98 -29.58 12.06 -4.89
CA THR A 98 -30.37 11.21 -3.99
C THR A 98 -29.52 10.16 -3.26
N LEU A 99 -28.34 9.83 -3.79
CA LEU A 99 -27.50 8.73 -3.32
C LEU A 99 -27.18 8.83 -1.82
N LEU A 100 -26.75 10.00 -1.34
CA LEU A 100 -26.40 10.19 0.06
C LEU A 100 -27.61 10.01 0.99
N SER A 101 -28.78 10.47 0.56
CA SER A 101 -30.02 10.32 1.32
C SER A 101 -30.47 8.85 1.40
N ASN A 102 -30.29 8.09 0.31
CA ASN A 102 -30.61 6.67 0.26
C ASN A 102 -29.57 5.85 1.03
N GLN A 103 -28.30 6.25 1.03
CA GLN A 103 -27.27 5.68 1.88
C GLN A 103 -27.57 5.88 3.37
N ALA A 104 -28.08 7.04 3.78
CA ALA A 104 -28.50 7.26 5.16
C ALA A 104 -29.65 6.33 5.58
N LYS A 105 -30.61 6.07 4.67
CA LYS A 105 -31.70 5.08 4.90
C LYS A 105 -31.19 3.64 4.97
N LEU A 106 -30.11 3.33 4.24
CA LEU A 106 -29.44 2.03 4.33
C LEU A 106 -28.78 1.89 5.70
N LEU A 107 -27.98 2.88 6.10
CA LEU A 107 -27.28 2.88 7.39
C LEU A 107 -28.22 2.80 8.59
N SER A 108 -29.41 3.42 8.53
CA SER A 108 -30.40 3.31 9.62
C SER A 108 -31.01 1.92 9.78
N LYS A 109 -30.82 1.02 8.79
CA LYS A 109 -31.26 -0.37 8.84
C LYS A 109 -30.12 -1.36 9.05
N VAL A 110 -28.87 -0.93 8.92
CA VAL A 110 -27.67 -1.72 9.26
C VAL A 110 -27.41 -1.52 10.75
N ASP A 111 -28.10 -2.29 11.59
CA ASP A 111 -28.07 -2.15 13.06
C ASP A 111 -27.19 -3.23 13.74
N ASN A 112 -26.54 -4.09 12.97
CA ASN A 112 -25.81 -5.24 13.52
C ASN A 112 -24.30 -5.00 13.56
N LYS A 113 -23.69 -5.19 14.74
CA LYS A 113 -22.23 -5.02 14.94
C LYS A 113 -21.40 -6.01 14.11
N ASP A 114 -21.99 -7.12 13.70
CA ASP A 114 -21.30 -8.16 12.93
C ASP A 114 -21.31 -7.91 11.42
N ASP A 115 -22.19 -7.04 10.93
CA ASP A 115 -22.28 -6.73 9.51
C ASP A 115 -21.13 -5.83 9.07
N PHE A 116 -20.37 -6.28 8.09
CA PHE A 116 -19.37 -5.45 7.43
C PHE A 116 -20.06 -4.43 6.52
N TYR A 117 -19.73 -3.16 6.71
CA TYR A 117 -20.15 -2.05 5.87
C TYR A 117 -18.99 -1.06 5.70
N THR A 118 -18.69 -0.69 4.45
CA THR A 118 -17.84 0.46 4.15
C THR A 118 -18.40 1.22 2.96
N SER A 119 -18.16 2.53 2.92
CA SER A 119 -18.47 3.34 1.75
C SER A 119 -17.34 4.30 1.44
N SER A 120 -17.02 4.45 0.16
CA SER A 120 -16.03 5.40 -0.33
C SER A 120 -16.63 6.18 -1.49
N ARG A 121 -16.73 7.50 -1.32
CA ARG A 121 -17.28 8.41 -2.34
C ARG A 121 -16.16 9.15 -3.05
N GLY A 122 -16.02 8.89 -4.34
CA GLY A 122 -15.23 9.70 -5.27
C GLY A 122 -16.04 10.85 -5.87
N VAL A 123 -15.48 11.49 -6.90
CA VAL A 123 -16.14 12.61 -7.60
C VAL A 123 -17.33 12.12 -8.43
N ASN A 124 -17.17 11.00 -9.14
CA ASN A 124 -18.18 10.49 -10.08
C ASN A 124 -18.89 9.23 -9.58
N GLU A 125 -18.25 8.52 -8.65
CA GLU A 125 -18.59 7.16 -8.26
C GLU A 125 -18.58 7.02 -6.75
N CYS A 126 -19.40 6.11 -6.23
CA CYS A 126 -19.51 5.79 -4.83
C CYS A 126 -19.53 4.28 -4.68
N ASN A 127 -18.51 3.74 -4.03
CA ASN A 127 -18.43 2.33 -3.70
C ASN A 127 -19.07 2.08 -2.35
N ILE A 128 -19.92 1.07 -2.29
CA ILE A 128 -20.56 0.57 -1.08
C ILE A 128 -20.25 -0.92 -1.00
N VAL A 129 -19.39 -1.29 -0.05
CA VAL A 129 -19.04 -2.68 0.22
C VAL A 129 -19.80 -3.17 1.45
N VAL A 130 -20.54 -4.25 1.30
CA VAL A 130 -21.36 -4.83 2.37
C VAL A 130 -21.15 -6.33 2.51
N SER A 131 -21.52 -6.86 3.67
CA SER A 131 -21.69 -8.31 3.85
C SER A 131 -22.79 -8.84 2.93
N GLY A 132 -22.62 -10.04 2.40
CA GLY A 132 -23.53 -10.62 1.41
C GLY A 132 -24.98 -10.78 1.88
N ASN A 133 -25.20 -10.96 3.19
CA ASN A 133 -26.53 -10.97 3.81
C ASN A 133 -27.30 -9.63 3.63
N LEU A 134 -26.60 -8.52 3.40
CA LEU A 134 -27.20 -7.20 3.16
C LEU A 134 -27.53 -6.93 1.69
N SER A 135 -27.23 -7.85 0.76
CA SER A 135 -27.45 -7.67 -0.70
C SER A 135 -28.87 -7.21 -1.02
N SER A 136 -29.88 -7.92 -0.48
CA SER A 136 -31.29 -7.61 -0.75
C SER A 136 -31.71 -6.25 -0.18
N LEU A 137 -31.13 -5.86 0.96
CA LEU A 137 -31.41 -4.58 1.60
C LEU A 137 -30.87 -3.42 0.75
N VAL A 138 -29.62 -3.53 0.29
CA VAL A 138 -28.97 -2.56 -0.59
C VAL A 138 -29.78 -2.38 -1.88
N GLU A 139 -30.10 -3.48 -2.56
CA GLU A 139 -30.84 -3.46 -3.82
C GLU A 139 -32.24 -2.87 -3.68
N THR A 140 -32.90 -3.07 -2.54
CA THR A 140 -34.23 -2.51 -2.30
C THR A 140 -34.18 -1.00 -2.06
N ILE A 141 -33.20 -0.51 -1.29
CA ILE A 141 -33.10 0.90 -0.88
C ILE A 141 -32.52 1.76 -2.00
N LEU A 142 -31.56 1.23 -2.74
CA LEU A 142 -30.82 1.93 -3.79
C LEU A 142 -31.32 1.57 -5.19
N LYS A 143 -32.53 1.01 -5.32
CA LYS A 143 -33.12 0.57 -6.60
C LYS A 143 -33.24 1.69 -7.65
N GLU A 144 -33.39 2.94 -7.21
CA GLU A 144 -33.51 4.12 -8.07
C GLU A 144 -32.14 4.73 -8.43
N GLU A 145 -31.06 4.24 -7.79
CA GLU A 145 -29.71 4.68 -8.09
C GLU A 145 -29.12 3.90 -9.25
N ILE A 146 -28.20 4.53 -9.99
CA ILE A 146 -27.54 3.89 -11.13
C ILE A 146 -26.35 3.08 -10.63
N CYS A 147 -26.53 1.76 -10.55
CA CYS A 147 -25.43 0.82 -10.28
C CYS A 147 -24.60 0.61 -11.55
N ILE A 148 -23.33 0.99 -11.50
CA ILE A 148 -22.35 0.85 -12.59
C ILE A 148 -21.81 -0.58 -12.61
N SER A 149 -21.47 -1.12 -11.44
CA SER A 149 -20.98 -2.48 -11.30
C SER A 149 -21.34 -3.07 -9.95
N LYS A 150 -21.46 -4.39 -9.92
CA LYS A 150 -21.64 -5.22 -8.73
C LYS A 150 -20.65 -6.37 -8.79
N GLN A 151 -19.82 -6.53 -7.76
CA GLN A 151 -18.88 -7.63 -7.65
C GLN A 151 -19.11 -8.38 -6.34
N SER A 152 -19.37 -9.68 -6.43
CA SER A 152 -19.55 -10.57 -5.29
C SER A 152 -18.31 -11.42 -5.02
N ASN A 153 -18.34 -12.20 -3.93
CA ASN A 153 -17.26 -13.09 -3.51
C ASN A 153 -15.95 -12.36 -3.19
N LEU A 154 -16.08 -11.14 -2.66
CA LEU A 154 -14.94 -10.37 -2.21
C LEU A 154 -14.56 -10.72 -0.77
N SER A 155 -13.31 -10.43 -0.42
CA SER A 155 -12.82 -10.47 0.95
C SER A 155 -12.17 -9.15 1.33
N SER A 156 -12.38 -8.70 2.56
CA SER A 156 -11.70 -7.55 3.15
C SER A 156 -10.66 -8.04 4.15
N ILE A 157 -9.46 -7.46 4.08
CA ILE A 157 -8.40 -7.63 5.06
C ILE A 157 -8.23 -6.29 5.76
N SER A 158 -8.54 -6.25 7.05
CA SER A 158 -8.34 -5.08 7.90
C SER A 158 -7.13 -5.30 8.80
N ILE A 159 -6.17 -4.38 8.74
CA ILE A 159 -4.93 -4.44 9.51
C ILE A 159 -4.89 -3.24 10.45
N LYS A 160 -4.88 -3.48 11.76
CA LYS A 160 -4.72 -2.43 12.75
C LYS A 160 -3.24 -2.13 12.95
N LEU A 161 -2.81 -0.96 12.50
CA LEU A 161 -1.43 -0.50 12.70
C LEU A 161 -1.24 0.05 14.12
N PRO A 162 -0.11 -0.21 14.80
CA PRO A 162 0.19 0.39 16.10
C PRO A 162 0.28 1.92 16.00
N ALA A 163 -0.25 2.65 16.98
CA ALA A 163 -0.28 4.12 16.99
C ALA A 163 1.11 4.76 16.90
N GLU A 164 2.13 4.08 17.42
CA GLU A 164 3.54 4.50 17.39
C GLU A 164 4.16 4.47 15.98
N ASN A 165 3.53 3.78 15.02
CA ASN A 165 4.12 3.43 13.72
C ASN A 165 3.52 4.16 12.51
N ILE A 166 2.54 5.06 12.72
CA ILE A 166 1.88 5.82 11.63
C ILE A 166 2.86 6.79 10.93
N SER A 167 3.95 7.18 11.59
CA SER A 167 4.92 8.16 11.08
C SER A 167 6.14 7.56 10.38
N ILE A 168 6.30 6.22 10.35
CA ILE A 168 7.47 5.57 9.75
C ILE A 168 7.24 5.37 8.25
N PRO A 169 8.01 6.03 7.36
CA PRO A 169 7.90 5.80 5.94
C PRO A 169 8.21 4.34 5.60
N GLY A 170 7.35 3.71 4.79
CA GLY A 170 7.61 2.37 4.25
C GLY A 170 6.82 1.21 4.90
N VAL A 171 6.01 1.46 5.94
CA VAL A 171 5.14 0.41 6.54
C VAL A 171 4.10 -0.09 5.52
N TYR A 172 3.35 0.84 4.90
CA TYR A 172 2.40 0.50 3.82
C TYR A 172 3.08 -0.21 2.66
N TYR A 173 4.26 0.27 2.26
CA TYR A 173 5.05 -0.36 1.19
C TYR A 173 5.33 -1.83 1.49
N PHE A 174 5.74 -2.17 2.72
CA PHE A 174 6.02 -3.55 3.05
C PHE A 174 4.78 -4.44 2.94
N VAL A 175 3.62 -3.97 3.46
CA VAL A 175 2.36 -4.72 3.39
C VAL A 175 1.97 -4.95 1.93
N PHE A 176 1.92 -3.89 1.12
CA PHE A 176 1.56 -3.99 -0.29
C PHE A 176 2.57 -4.82 -1.08
N GLN A 177 3.88 -4.68 -0.80
CA GLN A 177 4.90 -5.50 -1.45
C GLN A 177 4.63 -6.99 -1.25
N ARG A 178 4.28 -7.41 -0.02
CA ARG A 178 3.98 -8.82 0.27
C ARG A 178 2.72 -9.29 -0.45
N LEU A 179 1.66 -8.50 -0.45
CA LEU A 179 0.43 -8.84 -1.18
C LEU A 179 0.70 -8.98 -2.68
N SER A 180 1.38 -8.02 -3.28
CA SER A 180 1.74 -8.08 -4.70
C SER A 180 2.70 -9.22 -5.03
N TRP A 181 3.60 -9.59 -4.11
CA TRP A 181 4.51 -10.72 -4.29
C TRP A 181 3.76 -12.06 -4.39
N GLU A 182 2.65 -12.19 -3.66
CA GLU A 182 1.75 -13.35 -3.72
C GLU A 182 0.72 -13.25 -4.85
N GLY A 183 0.83 -12.25 -5.74
CA GLY A 183 -0.07 -12.07 -6.87
C GLY A 183 -1.45 -11.52 -6.50
N ILE A 184 -1.60 -10.93 -5.32
CA ILE A 184 -2.82 -10.25 -4.90
C ILE A 184 -2.81 -8.83 -5.50
N ASN A 185 -3.81 -8.53 -6.30
CA ASN A 185 -4.06 -7.22 -6.93
C ASN A 185 -4.98 -6.37 -6.05
#